data_AF-A0A2V3IY36-F1
#
_entry.id   AF-A0A2V3IY36-F1
#
_cell.length_a   1.000
_cell.length_b   1.000
_cell.length_c   1.000
_cell.angle_alpha   90.00
_cell.angle_beta   90.00
_cell.angle_gamma   90.00
#
_symmetry.space_group_name_H-M   'P 1'
#
loop_
_entity.id
_entity.type
_entity.pdbx_description
1 polymer ?
#
loop_
_entity_poly.entity_id
_entity_poly.type
_entity_poly.pdbx_seq_one_letter_code
_entity_poly.pdbx_strand_id
1 'polypeptide(L)'
;MGQEYSHEDGDGTTGGNGTGAENSQSAVDFDSLSGYRVMKVFQGSPASRSGLAPYEDFIVALNRNLVDADNASLANVLRENEGNEVALVVWNCIDAKERNVALRPVKWNGPGLLGAAVRFEPLRGASDYVQRVVDVLPNSPADEAGLVPFTDYIVGTPAEAFRTEGAFNKLISDALQRQTAASVMVYSSATNRTRNIEIRPNKDWGGEGSLGCQLATGLLHRISRST
;
A
#
# COMPACT_ATOMS: atom_id res chain seq x y z
N MET A 1 -89.46 -9.51 -7.24
CA MET A 1 -89.15 -8.24 -7.93
C MET A 1 -87.67 -7.99 -7.68
N GLY A 2 -86.68 -8.42 -8.47
CA GLY A 2 -86.61 -8.61 -9.94
C GLY A 2 -86.87 -7.27 -10.61
N GLN A 3 -85.94 -6.55 -11.25
CA GLN A 3 -84.82 -6.91 -12.13
C GLN A 3 -83.83 -5.71 -12.20
N GLU A 4 -82.50 -5.90 -12.28
CA GLU A 4 -81.64 -5.88 -13.50
C GLU A 4 -81.75 -4.57 -14.33
N TYR A 5 -80.76 -3.91 -14.93
CA TYR A 5 -79.33 -4.06 -15.32
C TYR A 5 -78.85 -2.61 -15.63
N SER A 6 -77.60 -2.19 -15.85
CA SER A 6 -76.47 -2.69 -16.67
C SER A 6 -75.27 -1.77 -16.33
N HIS A 7 -74.06 -2.27 -16.05
CA HIS A 7 -73.02 -2.75 -17.00
C HIS A 7 -72.46 -1.68 -17.94
N GLU A 8 -71.17 -1.38 -17.78
CA GLU A 8 -70.08 -1.52 -18.76
C GLU A 8 -68.78 -1.55 -17.93
N ASP A 9 -68.13 -2.71 -17.78
CA ASP A 9 -67.10 -3.29 -18.68
C ASP A 9 -65.81 -2.44 -18.68
N GLY A 10 -64.62 -2.95 -18.39
CA GLY A 10 -64.18 -4.32 -18.15
C GLY A 10 -62.68 -4.33 -17.84
N ASP A 11 -62.26 -5.43 -17.21
CA ASP A 11 -61.09 -6.23 -17.56
C ASP A 11 -59.69 -5.60 -17.41
N GLY A 12 -58.70 -6.19 -16.76
CA GLY A 12 -58.59 -7.53 -16.21
C GLY A 12 -57.12 -7.81 -15.93
N THR A 13 -56.91 -8.44 -14.78
CA THR A 13 -56.03 -9.60 -14.63
C THR A 13 -54.50 -9.41 -14.74
N THR A 14 -53.90 -9.41 -13.54
CA THR A 14 -52.81 -10.30 -13.09
C THR A 14 -51.38 -10.11 -13.60
N GLY A 15 -50.48 -10.02 -12.60
CA GLY A 15 -49.44 -11.04 -12.46
C GLY A 15 -48.09 -10.66 -13.06
N GLY A 16 -47.25 -10.01 -12.26
CA GLY A 16 -45.85 -9.80 -12.57
C GLY A 16 -45.02 -9.73 -11.31
N ASN A 17 -44.72 -10.89 -10.72
CA ASN A 17 -43.61 -11.05 -9.78
C ASN A 17 -42.32 -10.66 -10.52
N GLY A 18 -41.83 -9.45 -10.25
CA GLY A 18 -40.53 -8.97 -10.69
C GLY A 18 -39.69 -8.67 -9.47
N THR A 19 -39.09 -9.70 -8.89
CA THR A 19 -37.98 -9.58 -7.94
C THR A 19 -36.81 -8.93 -8.66
N GLY A 20 -36.79 -7.60 -8.69
CA GLY A 20 -35.58 -6.83 -8.92
C GLY A 20 -34.72 -6.94 -7.66
N ALA A 21 -34.00 -8.05 -7.52
CA ALA A 21 -32.84 -8.07 -6.66
C ALA A 21 -31.85 -7.09 -7.30
N GLU A 22 -31.90 -5.83 -6.89
CA GLU A 22 -30.81 -4.91 -7.07
C GLU A 22 -29.60 -5.58 -6.43
N ASN A 23 -28.71 -6.09 -7.27
CA ASN A 23 -27.41 -6.56 -6.85
C ASN A 23 -26.64 -5.33 -6.39
N SER A 24 -26.91 -4.89 -5.17
CA SER A 24 -26.11 -3.91 -4.45
C SER A 24 -24.78 -4.60 -4.17
N GLN A 25 -23.90 -4.67 -5.18
CA GLN A 25 -22.48 -4.71 -4.91
C GLN A 25 -22.19 -3.40 -4.19
N SER A 26 -22.30 -3.42 -2.86
CA SER A 26 -21.82 -2.33 -2.02
C SER A 26 -20.37 -2.12 -2.44
N ALA A 27 -20.09 -0.99 -3.08
CA ALA A 27 -18.72 -0.61 -3.37
C ALA A 27 -17.97 -0.68 -2.04
N VAL A 28 -16.97 -1.56 -1.97
CA VAL A 28 -16.20 -1.75 -0.75
C VAL A 28 -15.48 -0.43 -0.50
N ASP A 29 -15.78 0.21 0.64
CA ASP A 29 -15.10 1.43 1.03
C ASP A 29 -13.68 1.10 1.49
N PHE A 30 -12.73 1.18 0.56
CA PHE A 30 -11.32 0.91 0.84
C PHE A 30 -10.72 1.84 1.91
N ASP A 31 -11.29 3.03 2.13
CA ASP A 31 -10.84 3.93 3.20
C ASP A 31 -11.19 3.38 4.60
N SER A 32 -12.13 2.44 4.70
CA SER A 32 -12.46 1.74 5.95
C SER A 32 -11.67 0.44 6.14
N LEU A 33 -10.95 -0.02 5.11
CA LEU A 33 -10.25 -1.30 5.12
C LEU A 33 -8.86 -1.21 5.74
N SER A 34 -8.40 -2.37 6.21
CA SER A 34 -7.01 -2.64 6.56
C SER A 34 -6.49 -3.80 5.73
N GLY A 35 -5.17 -3.86 5.57
CA GLY A 35 -4.53 -4.88 4.77
C GLY A 35 -3.07 -5.07 5.13
N TYR A 36 -2.47 -6.11 4.57
CA TYR A 36 -1.05 -6.37 4.73
C TYR A 36 -0.26 -5.53 3.73
N ARG A 37 0.27 -4.37 4.16
CA ARG A 37 1.24 -3.62 3.37
C ARG A 37 2.47 -4.47 3.15
N VAL A 38 2.91 -4.57 1.91
CA VAL A 38 4.17 -5.20 1.52
C VAL A 38 5.32 -4.26 1.88
N MET A 39 6.16 -4.63 2.85
CA MET A 39 7.31 -3.81 3.27
C MET A 39 8.60 -4.19 2.53
N LYS A 40 8.73 -5.46 2.17
CA LYS A 40 9.90 -5.97 1.44
C LYS A 40 9.48 -7.14 0.58
N VAL A 41 10.03 -7.20 -0.63
CA VAL A 41 9.90 -8.35 -1.52
C VAL A 41 11.29 -8.92 -1.75
N PHE A 42 11.45 -10.21 -1.51
CA PHE A 42 12.75 -10.85 -1.70
C PHE A 42 12.92 -11.30 -3.15
N GLN A 43 14.11 -11.11 -3.70
CA GLN A 43 14.40 -11.46 -5.09
C GLN A 43 14.22 -12.96 -5.33
N GLY A 44 13.60 -13.31 -6.46
CA GLY A 44 13.36 -14.71 -6.83
C GLY A 44 12.31 -15.42 -5.96
N SER A 45 11.58 -14.69 -5.14
CA SER A 45 10.52 -15.24 -4.30
C SER A 45 9.17 -15.34 -5.01
N PRO A 46 8.18 -16.05 -4.44
CA PRO A 46 6.80 -16.07 -4.95
C PRO A 46 6.19 -14.67 -5.11
N ALA A 47 6.32 -13.82 -4.08
CA ALA A 47 5.88 -12.42 -4.14
C ALA A 47 6.55 -11.63 -5.29
N SER A 48 7.86 -11.81 -5.48
CA SER A 48 8.59 -11.15 -6.56
C SER A 48 8.11 -11.58 -7.94
N ARG A 49 7.91 -12.88 -8.16
CA ARG A 49 7.39 -13.42 -9.43
C ARG A 49 5.96 -13.01 -9.72
N SER A 50 5.17 -12.75 -8.67
CA SER A 50 3.76 -12.34 -8.79
C SER A 50 3.59 -10.83 -8.96
N GLY A 51 4.68 -10.06 -8.96
CA GLY A 51 4.64 -8.61 -9.17
C GLY A 51 4.11 -7.82 -7.97
N LEU A 52 4.28 -8.34 -6.74
CA LEU A 52 4.08 -7.53 -5.54
C LEU A 52 5.20 -6.49 -5.45
N ALA A 53 4.82 -5.26 -5.12
CA ALA A 53 5.70 -4.11 -5.00
C ALA A 53 5.78 -3.64 -3.54
N PRO A 54 6.98 -3.45 -2.98
CA PRO A 54 7.12 -2.90 -1.63
C PRO A 54 6.54 -1.49 -1.52
N TYR A 55 6.16 -1.12 -0.31
CA TYR A 55 5.45 0.08 0.10
C TYR A 55 4.04 0.23 -0.50
N GLU A 56 3.92 0.21 -1.82
CA GLU A 56 2.70 0.62 -2.51
C GLU A 56 1.59 -0.43 -2.46
N ASP A 57 1.91 -1.72 -2.36
CA ASP A 57 0.90 -2.77 -2.36
C ASP A 57 0.44 -3.17 -0.96
N PHE A 58 -0.87 -3.39 -0.86
CA PHE A 58 -1.57 -3.97 0.27
C PHE A 58 -2.28 -5.24 -0.19
N ILE A 59 -1.99 -6.37 0.44
CA ILE A 59 -2.82 -7.58 0.27
C ILE A 59 -4.06 -7.38 1.14
N VAL A 60 -5.23 -7.25 0.50
CA VAL A 60 -6.51 -6.98 1.19
C VAL A 60 -7.43 -8.19 1.27
N ALA A 61 -7.24 -9.18 0.39
CA ALA A 61 -7.98 -10.44 0.44
C ALA A 61 -7.16 -11.60 -0.12
N LEU A 62 -7.47 -12.81 0.35
CA LEU A 62 -6.98 -14.08 -0.19
C LEU A 62 -8.16 -15.02 -0.42
N ASN A 63 -8.24 -15.62 -1.62
CA ASN A 63 -9.31 -16.54 -2.00
C ASN A 63 -10.72 -15.99 -1.71
N ARG A 64 -10.92 -14.68 -1.99
CA ARG A 64 -12.17 -13.91 -1.77
C ARG A 64 -12.51 -13.55 -0.32
N ASN A 65 -11.68 -13.94 0.64
CA ASN A 65 -11.86 -13.55 2.04
C ASN A 65 -10.96 -12.36 2.37
N LEU A 66 -11.51 -11.33 3.01
CA LEU A 66 -10.73 -10.20 3.51
C LEU A 66 -9.67 -10.69 4.52
N VAL A 67 -8.52 -10.03 4.50
CA VAL A 67 -7.49 -10.28 5.52
C VAL A 67 -7.87 -9.62 6.84
N ASP A 68 -7.38 -10.21 7.92
CA ASP A 68 -7.47 -9.68 9.26
C ASP A 68 -6.06 -9.45 9.85
N ALA A 69 -6.02 -8.87 11.05
CA ALA A 69 -4.78 -8.61 11.76
C ALA A 69 -4.09 -9.88 12.30
N ASP A 70 -4.72 -11.05 12.17
CA ASP A 70 -4.14 -12.31 12.61
C ASP A 70 -3.18 -12.85 11.54
N ASN A 71 -1.88 -12.63 11.79
CA ASN A 71 -0.81 -13.15 10.94
C ASN A 71 -0.88 -14.68 10.77
N ALA A 72 -1.45 -15.41 11.74
CA ALA A 72 -1.62 -16.85 11.63
C ALA A 72 -2.58 -17.20 10.49
N SER A 73 -3.65 -16.43 10.28
CA SER A 73 -4.60 -16.62 9.18
C SER A 73 -3.91 -16.57 7.81
N LEU A 74 -3.13 -15.51 7.54
CA LEU A 74 -2.36 -15.40 6.30
C LEU A 74 -1.38 -16.57 6.13
N ALA A 75 -0.62 -16.89 7.18
CA ALA A 75 0.36 -17.95 7.13
C ALA A 75 -0.27 -19.34 6.94
N ASN A 76 -1.45 -19.59 7.52
CA ASN A 76 -2.20 -20.82 7.38
C ASN A 76 -2.69 -21.00 5.94
N VAL A 77 -3.32 -19.97 5.34
CA VAL A 77 -3.78 -20.01 3.95
C VAL A 77 -2.63 -20.32 2.99
N LEU A 78 -1.46 -19.68 3.19
CA LEU A 78 -0.29 -19.94 2.35
C LEU A 78 0.26 -21.36 2.52
N ARG A 79 0.21 -21.93 3.73
CA ARG A 79 0.66 -23.30 4.02
C ARG A 79 -0.29 -24.35 3.43
N GLU A 80 -1.60 -24.15 3.58
CA GLU A 80 -2.62 -25.05 3.04
C GLU A 80 -2.63 -25.09 1.50
N ASN A 81 -2.16 -24.01 0.87
CA ASN A 81 -2.10 -23.88 -0.58
C ASN A 81 -0.66 -23.98 -1.13
N GLU A 82 0.30 -24.52 -0.36
CA GLU A 82 1.68 -24.69 -0.84
C GLU A 82 1.71 -25.48 -2.17
N GLY A 83 2.36 -24.91 -3.18
CA GLY A 83 2.43 -25.46 -4.53
C GLY A 83 1.21 -25.19 -5.41
N ASN A 84 0.10 -24.68 -4.86
CA ASN A 84 -1.13 -24.34 -5.59
C ASN A 84 -1.30 -22.82 -5.74
N GLU A 85 -2.14 -22.38 -6.67
CA GLU A 85 -2.36 -20.94 -6.85
C GLU A 85 -3.33 -20.39 -5.81
N VAL A 86 -3.01 -19.21 -5.26
CA VAL A 86 -3.83 -18.42 -4.35
C VAL A 86 -4.14 -17.10 -5.02
N ALA A 87 -5.42 -16.76 -5.11
CA ALA A 87 -5.87 -15.49 -5.66
C ALA A 87 -5.80 -14.41 -4.58
N LEU A 88 -4.97 -13.39 -4.80
CA LEU A 88 -4.88 -12.21 -3.95
C LEU A 88 -5.66 -11.05 -4.58
N VAL A 89 -6.34 -10.28 -3.74
CA VAL A 89 -6.74 -8.90 -4.10
C VAL A 89 -5.70 -7.96 -3.51
N VAL A 90 -5.10 -7.14 -4.36
CA VAL A 90 -4.03 -6.22 -3.99
C VAL A 90 -4.46 -4.79 -4.30
N TRP A 91 -4.47 -3.93 -3.29
CA TRP A 91 -4.72 -2.50 -3.44
C TRP A 91 -3.40 -1.72 -3.46
N ASN A 92 -3.25 -0.80 -4.40
CA ASN A 92 -2.07 0.04 -4.55
C ASN A 92 -2.34 1.45 -3.98
N CYS A 93 -1.55 1.87 -2.98
CA CYS A 93 -1.79 3.14 -2.28
C CYS A 93 -1.30 4.40 -3.00
N ILE A 94 -0.59 4.25 -4.11
CA ILE A 94 -0.15 5.36 -4.95
C ILE A 94 -1.21 5.61 -6.03
N ASP A 95 -1.68 4.55 -6.67
CA ASP A 95 -2.66 4.62 -7.75
C ASP A 95 -4.11 4.60 -7.27
N ALA A 96 -4.34 4.28 -6.00
CA ALA A 96 -5.66 4.06 -5.40
C ALA A 96 -6.50 3.04 -6.20
N LYS A 97 -5.85 1.99 -6.70
CA LYS A 97 -6.46 0.96 -7.56
C LYS A 97 -6.21 -0.43 -7.01
N GLU A 98 -7.18 -1.32 -7.22
CA GLU A 98 -7.03 -2.73 -6.94
C GLU A 98 -6.65 -3.54 -8.19
N ARG A 99 -6.04 -4.70 -7.97
CA ARG A 99 -5.81 -5.71 -8.99
C ARG A 99 -5.81 -7.12 -8.38
N ASN A 100 -6.18 -8.10 -9.20
CA ASN A 100 -6.03 -9.50 -8.85
C ASN A 100 -4.60 -9.97 -9.14
N VAL A 101 -4.01 -10.68 -8.18
CA VAL A 101 -2.67 -11.26 -8.31
C VAL A 101 -2.75 -12.75 -8.05
N ALA A 102 -2.34 -13.56 -9.02
CA ALA A 102 -2.16 -14.99 -8.86
C ALA A 102 -0.79 -15.25 -8.20
N LEU A 103 -0.81 -15.76 -6.97
CA LEU A 103 0.41 -16.08 -6.21
C LEU A 103 0.47 -17.58 -5.93
N ARG A 104 1.60 -18.22 -6.23
CA ARG A 104 1.84 -19.62 -5.87
C ARG A 104 2.82 -19.72 -4.70
N PRO A 105 2.35 -19.86 -3.44
CA PRO A 105 3.23 -20.03 -2.30
C PRO A 105 4.00 -21.33 -2.45
N VAL A 106 5.32 -21.29 -2.26
CA VAL A 106 6.19 -22.46 -2.40
C VAL A 106 7.48 -22.22 -1.62
N LYS A 107 8.09 -23.27 -1.09
CA LYS A 107 9.46 -23.19 -0.57
C LYS A 107 10.42 -22.66 -1.64
N TRP A 108 11.31 -21.79 -1.22
CA TRP A 108 12.31 -21.14 -2.05
C TRP A 108 13.54 -20.84 -1.18
N ASN A 109 14.61 -20.29 -1.77
CA ASN A 109 15.83 -19.99 -1.03
C ASN A 109 15.70 -18.70 -0.18
N GLY A 110 14.78 -18.70 0.78
CA GLY A 110 14.53 -17.57 1.66
C GLY A 110 13.36 -17.79 2.63
N PRO A 111 12.96 -16.75 3.38
CA PRO A 111 11.99 -16.90 4.46
C PRO A 111 10.54 -17.01 3.97
N GLY A 112 9.80 -17.94 4.58
CA GLY A 112 8.35 -18.09 4.40
C GLY A 112 7.93 -18.54 3.00
N LEU A 113 6.63 -18.77 2.81
CA LEU A 113 6.06 -19.21 1.54
C LEU A 113 5.62 -18.04 0.63
N LEU A 114 5.38 -16.86 1.21
CA LEU A 114 5.08 -15.64 0.45
C LEU A 114 6.34 -15.06 -0.18
N GLY A 115 7.43 -15.03 0.59
CA GLY A 115 8.66 -14.37 0.18
C GLY A 115 8.55 -12.85 0.12
N ALA A 116 7.78 -12.29 1.06
CA ALA A 116 7.71 -10.87 1.36
C ALA A 116 7.61 -10.66 2.88
N ALA A 117 8.11 -9.52 3.37
CA ALA A 117 7.78 -9.03 4.70
C ALA A 117 6.56 -8.12 4.59
N VAL A 118 5.56 -8.31 5.45
CA VAL A 118 4.31 -7.56 5.43
C VAL A 118 3.97 -6.99 6.81
N ARG A 119 3.13 -5.95 6.83
CA ARG A 119 2.55 -5.41 8.05
C ARG A 119 1.08 -5.10 7.87
N PHE A 120 0.26 -5.56 8.82
CA PHE A 120 -1.15 -5.23 8.85
C PHE A 120 -1.36 -3.79 9.33
N GLU A 121 -2.02 -2.98 8.52
CA GLU A 121 -2.36 -1.60 8.87
C GLU A 121 -3.51 -1.04 8.01
N PRO A 122 -4.14 0.07 8.43
CA PRO A 122 -5.18 0.74 7.65
C PRO A 122 -4.69 1.20 6.27
N LEU A 123 -5.55 1.07 5.27
CA LEU A 123 -5.31 1.60 3.92
C LEU A 123 -5.40 3.13 3.91
N ARG A 124 -6.30 3.68 4.72
CA ARG A 124 -6.50 5.13 4.86
C ARG A 124 -5.20 5.84 5.17
N GLY A 125 -4.91 6.90 4.39
CA GLY A 125 -3.73 7.73 4.55
C GLY A 125 -2.40 7.00 4.38
N ALA A 126 -2.39 5.88 3.65
CA ALA A 126 -1.19 5.07 3.37
C ALA A 126 -0.01 5.85 2.77
N SER A 127 -0.26 6.97 2.11
CA SER A 127 0.74 7.81 1.45
C SER A 127 0.76 9.26 1.93
N ASP A 128 0.13 9.56 3.08
CA ASP A 128 -0.04 10.94 3.56
C ASP A 128 1.23 11.55 4.20
N TYR A 129 2.10 10.73 4.80
CA TYR A 129 3.23 11.19 5.60
C TYR A 129 4.59 11.10 4.89
N VAL A 130 4.57 11.02 3.56
CA VAL A 130 5.79 10.97 2.74
C VAL A 130 6.54 12.29 2.78
N GLN A 131 7.87 12.24 2.72
CA GLN A 131 8.74 13.41 2.60
C GLN A 131 9.25 13.49 1.17
N ARG A 132 8.76 14.44 0.37
CA ARG A 132 9.29 14.65 -0.97
C ARG A 132 10.64 15.34 -0.89
N VAL A 133 11.65 14.78 -1.55
CA VAL A 133 12.95 15.43 -1.71
C VAL A 133 12.80 16.53 -2.76
N VAL A 134 13.04 17.78 -2.37
CA VAL A 134 12.89 18.95 -3.25
C VAL A 134 14.24 19.37 -3.79
N ASP A 135 15.26 19.40 -2.93
CA ASP A 135 16.62 19.80 -3.29
C ASP A 135 17.64 19.03 -2.45
N VAL A 136 18.84 18.84 -2.99
CA VAL A 136 19.95 18.12 -2.35
C VAL A 136 21.24 18.87 -2.66
N LEU A 137 21.95 19.29 -1.62
CA LEU A 137 23.20 20.01 -1.74
C LEU A 137 24.36 19.03 -2.05
N PRO A 138 25.27 19.36 -2.97
CA PRO A 138 26.41 18.50 -3.29
C PRO A 138 27.30 18.22 -2.08
N ASN A 139 27.81 16.99 -1.98
CA ASN A 139 28.64 16.49 -0.88
C ASN A 139 27.96 16.57 0.50
N SER A 140 26.63 16.68 0.52
CA SER A 140 25.85 16.58 1.76
C SER A 140 25.60 15.13 2.15
N PRO A 141 25.23 14.86 3.42
CA PRO A 141 24.81 13.51 3.81
C PRO A 141 23.65 12.93 2.97
N ALA A 142 22.75 13.78 2.47
CA ALA A 142 21.67 13.37 1.56
C ALA A 142 22.20 12.98 0.17
N ASP A 143 23.17 13.73 -0.35
CA ASP A 143 23.84 13.46 -1.63
C ASP A 143 24.66 12.16 -1.58
N GLU A 144 25.46 11.99 -0.51
CA GLU A 144 26.23 10.77 -0.26
C GLU A 144 25.34 9.53 -0.14
N ALA A 145 24.14 9.68 0.41
CA ALA A 145 23.15 8.62 0.51
C ALA A 145 22.40 8.35 -0.81
N GLY A 146 22.61 9.18 -1.84
CA GLY A 146 22.02 9.04 -3.17
C GLY A 146 20.55 9.43 -3.24
N LEU A 147 20.12 10.44 -2.47
CA LEU A 147 18.80 11.05 -2.65
C LEU A 147 18.77 11.90 -3.92
N VAL A 148 17.69 11.77 -4.68
CA VAL A 148 17.48 12.44 -5.97
C VAL A 148 16.37 13.48 -5.84
N PRO A 149 16.67 14.77 -6.04
CA PRO A 149 15.68 15.85 -6.02
C PRO A 149 14.49 15.59 -6.93
N PHE A 150 13.32 16.09 -6.52
CA PHE A 150 12.03 16.06 -7.19
C PHE A 150 11.38 14.70 -7.40
N THR A 151 12.16 13.64 -7.57
CA THR A 151 11.68 12.29 -7.89
C THR A 151 11.64 11.33 -6.72
N ASP A 152 12.45 11.57 -5.68
CA ASP A 152 12.45 10.73 -4.49
C ASP A 152 11.46 11.20 -3.43
N TYR A 153 10.85 10.21 -2.78
CA TYR A 153 9.95 10.36 -1.66
C TYR A 153 10.43 9.42 -0.56
N ILE A 154 10.77 9.96 0.60
CA ILE A 154 11.08 9.16 1.78
C ILE A 154 9.75 8.74 2.40
N VAL A 155 9.48 7.45 2.42
CA VAL A 155 8.16 6.91 2.73
C VAL A 155 8.09 6.18 4.08
N GLY A 156 9.25 5.88 4.66
CA GLY A 156 9.33 5.13 5.91
C GLY A 156 10.74 4.64 6.21
N THR A 157 10.82 3.59 7.03
CA THR A 157 11.99 2.76 7.25
C THR A 157 11.80 1.41 6.55
N PRO A 158 12.83 0.56 6.44
CA PRO A 158 12.65 -0.82 5.96
C PRO A 158 11.63 -1.65 6.74
N ALA A 159 11.30 -1.25 7.98
CA ALA A 159 10.39 -1.97 8.86
C ALA A 159 8.96 -1.40 8.88
N GLU A 160 8.77 -0.10 8.62
CA GLU A 160 7.47 0.57 8.72
C GLU A 160 7.35 1.79 7.82
N ALA A 161 6.16 2.03 7.29
CA ALA A 161 5.82 3.28 6.61
C ALA A 161 5.58 4.40 7.63
N PHE A 162 5.83 5.66 7.26
CA PHE A 162 5.52 6.78 8.13
C PHE A 162 4.00 6.99 8.24
N ARG A 163 3.55 7.22 9.48
CA ARG A 163 2.13 7.35 9.84
C ARG A 163 1.82 8.57 10.72
N THR A 164 2.83 9.36 11.06
CA THR A 164 2.68 10.54 11.90
C THR A 164 3.57 11.67 11.38
N GLU A 165 3.14 12.91 11.63
CA GLU A 165 3.98 14.07 11.39
C GLU A 165 5.24 13.99 12.25
N GLY A 166 6.38 14.40 11.70
CA GLY A 166 7.66 14.39 12.42
C GLY A 166 8.30 13.01 12.60
N ALA A 167 7.71 11.91 12.13
CA ALA A 167 8.31 10.57 12.22
C ALA A 167 9.72 10.51 11.61
N PHE A 168 9.89 11.11 10.43
CA PHE A 168 11.20 11.25 9.79
C PHE A 168 12.16 12.12 10.62
N ASN A 169 11.72 13.28 11.11
CA ASN A 169 12.57 14.18 11.91
C ASN A 169 13.07 13.50 13.19
N LYS A 170 12.20 12.72 13.84
CA LYS A 170 12.57 11.91 15.00
C LYS A 170 13.62 10.86 14.64
N LEU A 171 13.44 10.12 13.54
CA LEU A 171 14.41 9.13 13.08
C LEU A 171 15.80 9.75 12.86
N ILE A 172 15.86 10.91 12.22
CA ILE A 172 17.11 11.64 11.97
C ILE A 172 17.73 12.17 13.25
N SER A 173 16.92 12.73 14.16
CA SER A 173 17.39 13.24 15.45
C SER A 173 17.97 12.12 16.33
N ASP A 174 17.28 10.98 16.38
CA ASP A 174 17.72 9.79 17.10
C ASP A 174 19.05 9.25 16.51
N ALA A 175 19.17 9.19 15.18
CA ALA A 175 20.38 8.74 14.50
C ALA A 175 21.57 9.69 14.75
N LEU A 176 21.33 11.00 14.73
CA LEU A 176 22.34 12.02 15.05
C LEU A 176 22.82 11.89 16.50
N GLN A 177 21.90 11.74 17.46
CA GLN A 177 22.23 11.59 18.87
C GLN A 177 23.07 10.33 19.14
N ARG A 178 22.76 9.23 18.44
CA ARG A 178 23.48 7.96 18.57
C ARG A 178 24.73 7.88 17.70
N GLN A 179 24.98 8.88 16.85
CA GLN A 179 26.04 8.87 15.85
C GLN A 179 25.98 7.63 14.92
N THR A 180 24.77 7.24 14.52
CA THR A 180 24.50 6.09 13.65
C THR A 180 23.88 6.50 12.32
N ALA A 181 23.86 5.59 11.34
CA ALA A 181 23.06 5.79 10.14
C ALA A 181 21.56 5.59 10.42
N ALA A 182 20.71 6.32 9.70
CA ALA A 182 19.28 6.11 9.61
C ALA A 182 18.97 5.31 8.33
N SER A 183 18.44 4.09 8.49
CA SER A 183 17.93 3.32 7.35
C SER A 183 16.54 3.82 6.95
N VAL A 184 16.41 4.31 5.72
CA VAL A 184 15.14 4.83 5.20
C VAL A 184 14.72 4.10 3.93
N MET A 185 13.41 3.99 3.73
CA MET A 185 12.80 3.50 2.50
C MET A 185 12.42 4.70 1.63
N VAL A 186 12.85 4.66 0.37
CA VAL A 186 12.65 5.72 -0.62
C VAL A 186 11.89 5.17 -1.80
N TYR A 187 10.74 5.76 -2.11
CA TYR A 187 10.04 5.56 -3.37
C TYR A 187 10.54 6.56 -4.41
N SER A 188 10.89 6.09 -5.61
CA SER A 188 11.31 6.94 -6.72
C SER A 188 10.21 6.98 -7.79
N SER A 189 9.65 8.16 -8.07
CA SER A 189 8.67 8.34 -9.15
C SER A 189 9.28 8.19 -10.55
N ALA A 190 10.60 8.39 -10.69
CA ALA A 190 11.30 8.19 -11.96
C ALA A 190 11.38 6.71 -12.37
N THR A 191 11.42 5.80 -11.38
CA THR A 191 11.57 4.36 -11.63
C THR A 191 10.35 3.53 -11.22
N ASN A 192 9.38 4.15 -10.53
CA ASN A 192 8.24 3.50 -9.90
C ASN A 192 8.67 2.32 -9.00
N ARG A 193 9.77 2.50 -8.26
CA ARG A 193 10.34 1.48 -7.40
C ARG A 193 10.77 2.06 -6.06
N THR A 194 10.72 1.21 -5.05
CA THR A 194 11.29 1.48 -3.73
C THR A 194 12.72 0.98 -3.62
N ARG A 195 13.56 1.70 -2.89
CA ARG A 195 14.88 1.26 -2.43
C ARG A 195 15.11 1.64 -0.99
N ASN A 196 15.95 0.88 -0.30
CA ASN A 196 16.42 1.24 1.04
C ASN A 196 17.80 1.89 0.92
N ILE A 197 18.01 2.99 1.63
CA ILE A 197 19.31 3.67 1.73
C ILE A 197 19.64 3.91 3.20
N GLU A 198 20.92 4.15 3.47
CA GLU A 198 21.40 4.59 4.77
C GLU A 198 21.86 6.04 4.67
N ILE A 199 21.28 6.91 5.50
CA ILE A 199 21.68 8.32 5.59
C ILE A 199 22.40 8.51 6.92
N ARG A 200 23.58 9.12 6.94
CA ARG A 200 24.33 9.42 8.18
C ARG A 200 24.22 10.91 8.50
N PRO A 201 23.32 11.35 9.39
CA PRO A 201 23.18 12.76 9.70
C PRO A 201 24.47 13.29 10.32
N ASN A 202 24.91 14.46 9.86
CA ASN A 202 26.14 15.10 10.32
C ASN A 202 25.90 16.61 10.39
N LYS A 203 26.20 17.27 11.51
CA LYS A 203 26.10 18.73 11.65
C LYS A 203 27.36 19.47 11.18
N ASP A 204 28.49 18.77 11.08
CA ASP A 204 29.79 19.33 10.77
C ASP A 204 30.18 19.12 9.29
N TRP A 205 29.21 18.79 8.43
CA TRP A 205 29.42 18.52 7.00
C TRP A 205 29.72 19.78 6.16
N GLY A 206 29.62 20.97 6.76
CA GLY A 206 29.99 22.24 6.13
C GLY A 206 28.83 23.04 5.53
N GLY A 207 27.58 22.58 5.68
CA GLY A 207 26.39 23.31 5.24
C GLY A 207 25.30 23.40 6.30
N GLU A 208 24.08 23.80 5.88
CA GLU A 208 22.95 23.99 6.79
C GLU A 208 22.26 22.66 7.17
N GLY A 209 21.84 22.57 8.43
CA GLY A 209 21.16 21.39 8.95
C GLY A 209 22.07 20.17 9.06
N SER A 210 21.47 18.99 9.24
CA SER A 210 22.22 17.74 9.42
C SER A 210 22.24 16.83 8.20
N LEU A 211 21.53 17.20 7.13
CA LEU A 211 21.34 16.36 5.93
C LEU A 211 21.73 17.07 4.63
N GLY A 212 21.62 18.40 4.56
CA GLY A 212 21.83 19.15 3.33
C GLY A 212 20.81 18.87 2.22
N CYS A 213 19.55 18.62 2.58
CA CYS A 213 18.45 18.50 1.62
C CYS A 213 17.22 19.29 2.08
N GLN A 214 16.44 19.78 1.11
CA GLN A 214 15.13 20.35 1.35
C GLN A 214 14.06 19.26 1.19
N LEU A 215 13.19 19.14 2.20
CA LEU A 215 12.06 18.23 2.19
C LEU A 215 10.74 19.01 2.21
N ALA A 216 9.72 18.47 1.56
CA ALA A 216 8.38 19.04 1.57
C ALA A 216 7.30 17.97 1.77
N THR A 217 6.21 18.37 2.40
CA THR A 217 5.05 17.54 2.74
C THR A 217 3.75 18.24 2.34
N GLY A 218 2.62 17.52 2.40
CA GLY A 218 1.30 18.05 2.11
C GLY A 218 0.84 17.76 0.67
N LEU A 219 -0.32 18.31 0.31
CA LEU A 219 -1.09 17.91 -0.88
C LEU A 219 -0.30 18.02 -2.20
N LEU A 220 0.54 19.05 -2.34
CA LEU A 220 1.36 19.28 -3.54
C LEU A 220 2.62 18.40 -3.61
N HIS A 221 2.91 17.68 -2.53
CA HIS A 221 4.10 16.85 -2.36
C HIS A 221 3.76 15.37 -2.15
N ARG A 222 2.52 14.98 -2.44
CA ARG A 222 2.11 13.58 -2.52
C ARG A 222 2.77 12.89 -3.73
N ILE A 223 2.87 11.57 -3.64
CA ILE A 223 3.31 10.75 -4.77
C ILE A 223 2.20 10.79 -5.83
N SER A 224 2.58 11.03 -7.08
CA SER A 224 1.70 10.85 -8.23
C SER A 224 2.45 10.08 -9.32
N ARG A 225 1.76 9.18 -10.01
CA ARG A 225 2.24 8.56 -11.24
C ARG A 225 1.58 9.29 -12.39
N SER A 226 2.37 9.73 -13.36
CA SER A 226 1.84 10.12 -14.66
C SER A 226 1.30 8.85 -15.33
N THR A 227 -0.03 8.74 -15.40
CA THR A 227 -0.72 7.69 -16.16
C THR A 227 -0.61 7.92 -17.65
#